data_AF-A0A6A9UXT2-F1
#
_entry.id   AF-A0A6A9UXT2-F1
#
_cell.length_a   1.000
_cell.length_b   1.000
_cell.length_c   1.000
_cell.angle_alpha   90.00
_cell.angle_beta   90.00
_cell.angle_gamma   90.00
#
_symmetry.space_group_name_H-M   'P 1'
#
loop_
_entity.id
_entity.type
_entity.pdbx_description
1 polymer ?
#
loop_
_entity_poly.entity_id
_entity_poly.type
_entity_poly.pdbx_seq_one_letter_code
_entity_poly.pdbx_strand_id
1 'polypeptide(L)'
;MNARQLLSRLPERLATGAFVLHSGLQKWKGDEQTAQGLHGMASGTYPFLAKLAPTTFLRLLATVEITTGLALLVPFVPRVLAGALLTGFSGGLMGLYLKTPGLREPGSLAPTPDGLGIAKDVWLLGVGTSLVLDGILSPAEARGRKELTR
;
A
#
# COMPACT_ATOMS: atom_id res chain seq x y z
N MET A 1 -10.90 -13.87 -17.24
CA MET A 1 -9.62 -13.92 -16.50
C MET A 1 -9.18 -15.38 -16.53
N ASN A 2 -8.07 -15.69 -17.19
CA ASN A 2 -7.67 -17.07 -17.43
C ASN A 2 -6.90 -17.61 -16.21
N ALA A 3 -7.10 -18.87 -15.84
CA ALA A 3 -6.53 -19.46 -14.62
C ALA A 3 -5.01 -19.24 -14.49
N ARG A 4 -4.27 -19.27 -15.61
CA ARG A 4 -2.82 -19.01 -15.67
C ARG A 4 -2.43 -17.60 -15.22
N GLN A 5 -3.21 -16.57 -15.58
CA GLN A 5 -2.95 -15.18 -15.16
C GLN A 5 -3.30 -14.94 -13.69
N LEU A 6 -4.31 -15.66 -13.18
CA LEU A 6 -4.64 -15.68 -11.77
C LEU A 6 -3.49 -16.29 -10.96
N LEU A 7 -2.99 -17.45 -11.40
CA LEU A 7 -1.91 -18.18 -10.74
C LEU A 7 -0.58 -17.43 -10.75
N SER A 8 -0.22 -16.74 -11.84
CA SER A 8 1.05 -16.01 -11.91
C SER A 8 1.11 -14.78 -11.00
N ARG A 9 -0.05 -14.29 -10.52
CA ARG A 9 -0.19 -13.04 -9.72
C ARG A 9 -0.68 -13.30 -8.30
N LEU A 10 -1.06 -14.53 -8.00
CA LEU A 10 -1.47 -14.92 -6.65
C LEU A 10 -0.35 -14.69 -5.64
N PRO A 11 0.94 -15.01 -5.90
CA PRO A 11 1.99 -14.80 -4.90
C PRO A 11 2.13 -13.34 -4.46
N GLU A 12 2.17 -12.39 -5.40
CA GLU A 12 2.29 -10.95 -5.10
C GLU A 12 1.06 -10.42 -4.33
N ARG A 13 -0.15 -10.72 -4.81
CA ARG A 13 -1.39 -10.24 -4.19
C ARG A 13 -1.63 -10.87 -2.82
N LEU A 14 -1.31 -12.16 -2.67
CA LEU A 14 -1.46 -12.88 -1.41
C LEU A 14 -0.44 -12.39 -0.38
N ALA A 15 0.85 -12.35 -0.73
CA ALA A 15 1.89 -11.96 0.22
C ALA A 15 1.69 -10.52 0.69
N THR A 16 1.52 -9.58 -0.25
CA THR A 16 1.31 -8.17 0.10
C THR A 16 -0.03 -7.96 0.79
N GLY A 17 -1.11 -8.55 0.27
CA GLY A 17 -2.45 -8.40 0.83
C GLY A 17 -2.56 -8.96 2.25
N ALA A 18 -2.00 -10.13 2.52
CA ALA A 18 -2.02 -10.75 3.85
C ALA A 18 -1.20 -9.94 4.86
N PHE A 19 -0.02 -9.45 4.47
CA PHE A 19 0.82 -8.65 5.35
C PHE A 19 0.16 -7.30 5.69
N VAL A 20 -0.36 -6.59 4.69
CA VAL A 20 -1.05 -5.30 4.88
C VAL A 20 -2.34 -5.48 5.69
N LEU A 21 -3.12 -6.53 5.42
CA LEU A 21 -4.30 -6.85 6.22
C LEU A 21 -3.95 -7.15 7.68
N HIS A 22 -2.93 -7.98 7.91
CA HIS A 22 -2.48 -8.29 9.27
C HIS A 22 -2.04 -7.03 10.01
N SER A 23 -1.23 -6.19 9.36
CA SER A 23 -0.80 -4.89 9.88
C SER A 23 -1.99 -4.01 10.30
N GLY A 24 -3.00 -3.90 9.43
CA GLY A 24 -4.22 -3.14 9.72
C GLY A 24 -5.03 -3.71 10.89
N LEU A 25 -5.16 -5.04 10.98
CA LEU A 25 -5.85 -5.70 12.09
C LEU A 25 -5.11 -5.53 13.43
N GLN A 26 -3.77 -5.48 13.43
CA GLN A 26 -2.99 -5.16 14.62
C GLN A 26 -3.24 -3.71 15.05
N LYS A 27 -3.17 -2.76 14.10
CA LYS A 27 -3.44 -1.33 14.39
C LYS A 27 -4.88 -1.08 14.84
N TRP A 28 -5.85 -1.84 14.33
CA TRP A 28 -7.24 -1.76 14.77
C TRP A 28 -7.42 -2.06 16.27
N LYS A 29 -6.56 -2.94 16.80
CA LYS A 29 -6.51 -3.32 18.22
C LYS A 29 -5.50 -2.51 19.04
N GLY A 30 -4.83 -1.54 18.41
CA GLY A 30 -3.79 -0.75 19.05
C GLY A 30 -4.34 0.16 20.14
N ASP A 31 -3.51 0.40 21.15
CA ASP A 31 -3.82 1.24 22.30
C ASP A 31 -3.50 2.72 22.05
N GLU A 32 -3.72 3.55 23.06
CA GLU A 32 -3.48 4.99 22.98
C GLU A 32 -2.00 5.32 22.78
N GLN A 33 -1.08 4.55 23.36
CA GLN A 33 0.36 4.73 23.17
C GLN A 33 0.75 4.48 21.70
N THR A 34 0.25 3.39 21.11
CA THR A 34 0.43 3.09 19.68
C THR A 34 -0.14 4.21 18.81
N ALA A 35 -1.33 4.71 19.18
CA ALA A 35 -1.98 5.80 18.47
C ALA A 35 -1.16 7.08 18.50
N GLN A 36 -0.65 7.48 19.67
CA GLN A 36 0.19 8.66 19.84
C GLN A 36 1.51 8.54 19.07
N GLY A 37 2.18 7.39 19.12
CA GLY A 37 3.44 7.18 18.40
C GLY A 37 3.28 7.31 16.88
N LEU A 38 2.29 6.61 16.31
CA LEU A 38 2.05 6.64 14.87
C LEU A 38 1.51 8.00 14.41
N HIS A 39 0.61 8.62 15.17
CA HIS A 39 0.08 9.95 14.86
C HIS A 39 1.15 11.04 14.99
N GLY A 40 2.00 11.00 16.01
CA GLY A 40 3.09 11.96 16.21
C GLY A 40 4.07 11.95 15.03
N MET A 41 4.50 10.75 14.60
CA MET A 41 5.33 10.60 13.41
C MET A 41 4.64 11.12 12.15
N ALA A 42 3.36 10.76 11.94
CA ALA A 42 2.64 11.15 10.72
C ALA A 42 2.35 12.66 10.68
N SER A 43 1.94 13.25 11.80
CA SER A 43 1.59 14.68 11.90
C SER A 43 2.81 15.60 11.84
N GLY A 44 3.98 15.14 12.32
CA GLY A 44 5.24 15.86 12.16
C GLY A 44 5.61 16.09 10.69
N THR A 45 5.23 15.17 9.81
CA THR A 45 5.49 15.25 8.36
C THR A 45 4.31 15.79 7.56
N TYR A 46 3.08 15.51 8.01
CA TYR A 46 1.83 15.95 7.40
C TYR A 46 1.00 16.76 8.40
N PRO A 47 1.25 18.09 8.52
CA PRO A 47 0.65 18.91 9.58
C PRO A 47 -0.89 18.91 9.61
N PHE A 48 -1.54 18.65 8.48
CA PHE A 48 -3.00 18.56 8.41
C PHE A 48 -3.56 17.41 9.25
N LEU A 49 -2.78 16.36 9.53
CA LEU A 49 -3.16 15.23 10.38
C LEU A 49 -3.20 15.60 11.87
N ALA A 50 -2.55 16.68 12.29
CA ALA A 50 -2.57 17.15 13.68
C ALA A 50 -3.99 17.55 14.15
N LYS A 51 -4.92 17.78 13.22
CA LYS A 51 -6.33 18.08 13.50
C LYS A 51 -7.13 16.86 13.98
N LEU A 52 -6.62 15.65 13.75
CA LEU A 52 -7.25 14.41 14.16
C LEU A 52 -6.75 14.00 15.55
N ALA A 53 -7.64 13.49 16.39
CA ALA A 53 -7.21 12.81 17.61
C ALA A 53 -6.37 11.56 17.26
N PRO A 54 -5.31 11.23 18.01
CA PRO A 54 -4.42 10.10 17.69
C PRO A 54 -5.16 8.77 17.50
N THR A 55 -6.13 8.48 18.36
CA THR A 55 -6.95 7.25 18.27
C THR A 55 -7.82 7.22 17.02
N THR A 56 -8.34 8.37 16.59
CA THR A 56 -9.10 8.50 15.34
C THR A 56 -8.19 8.28 14.14
N PHE A 57 -7.00 8.90 14.15
CA PHE A 57 -5.98 8.65 13.12
C PHE A 57 -5.62 7.16 13.03
N LEU A 58 -5.38 6.51 14.17
CA LEU A 58 -5.03 5.08 14.21
C LEU A 58 -6.13 4.22 13.59
N ARG A 59 -7.40 4.50 13.91
CA ARG A 59 -8.55 3.78 13.32
C ARG A 59 -8.67 4.01 11.82
N LEU A 60 -8.46 5.24 11.35
CA LEU A 60 -8.46 5.55 9.92
C LEU A 60 -7.34 4.82 9.19
N LEU A 61 -6.12 4.87 9.74
CA LEU A 61 -4.96 4.17 9.19
C LEU A 61 -5.22 2.65 9.11
N ALA A 62 -5.71 2.05 10.19
CA ALA A 62 -6.08 0.65 10.24
C ALA A 62 -7.15 0.29 9.19
N THR A 63 -8.16 1.15 9.01
CA THR A 63 -9.22 0.95 8.01
C THR A 63 -8.66 0.96 6.59
N VAL A 64 -7.75 1.88 6.28
CA VAL A 64 -7.08 1.97 4.97
C VAL A 64 -6.25 0.71 4.71
N GLU A 65 -5.47 0.26 5.70
CA GLU A 65 -4.68 -0.97 5.58
C GLU A 65 -5.56 -2.21 5.39
N ILE A 66 -6.61 -2.38 6.20
CA ILE A 66 -7.55 -3.50 6.06
C ILE A 66 -8.20 -3.49 4.67
N THR A 67 -8.70 -2.33 4.24
CA THR A 67 -9.35 -2.19 2.93
C THR A 67 -8.39 -2.51 1.79
N THR A 68 -7.15 -2.02 1.86
CA THR A 68 -6.11 -2.30 0.87
C THR A 68 -5.72 -3.78 0.86
N GLY A 69 -5.54 -4.38 2.03
CA GLY A 69 -5.23 -5.80 2.18
C GLY A 69 -6.34 -6.69 1.62
N LEU A 70 -7.60 -6.41 1.93
CA LEU A 70 -8.75 -7.12 1.37
C LEU A 70 -8.86 -6.91 -0.15
N ALA A 71 -8.62 -5.70 -0.65
CA ALA A 71 -8.63 -5.42 -2.08
C ALA A 71 -7.60 -6.26 -2.84
N LEU A 72 -6.43 -6.50 -2.23
CA LEU A 72 -5.40 -7.37 -2.79
C LEU A 72 -5.80 -8.85 -2.72
N LEU A 73 -6.36 -9.31 -1.60
CA LEU A 73 -6.71 -10.72 -1.38
C LEU A 73 -7.96 -11.19 -2.14
N VAL A 74 -8.95 -10.33 -2.33
CA VAL A 74 -10.22 -10.72 -2.97
C VAL A 74 -10.04 -10.81 -4.49
N PRO A 75 -10.23 -12.00 -5.10
CA PRO A 75 -9.92 -12.22 -6.51
C PRO A 75 -10.82 -11.44 -7.49
N PHE A 76 -12.01 -11.01 -7.03
CA PHE A 76 -12.97 -10.25 -7.82
C PHE A 76 -12.64 -8.75 -7.90
N VAL A 77 -11.69 -8.26 -7.09
CA VAL A 77 -11.28 -6.86 -7.13
C VAL A 77 -10.40 -6.62 -8.37
N PRO A 78 -10.74 -5.65 -9.23
CA PRO A 78 -9.95 -5.33 -10.41
C PRO A 78 -8.50 -4.99 -10.07
N ARG A 79 -7.57 -5.48 -10.90
CA ARG A 79 -6.12 -5.28 -10.70
C ARG A 79 -5.74 -3.81 -10.58
N VAL A 80 -6.27 -2.97 -11.48
CA VAL A 80 -6.02 -1.52 -11.47
C VAL A 80 -6.50 -0.89 -10.16
N LEU A 81 -7.65 -1.32 -9.64
CA LEU A 81 -8.20 -0.78 -8.40
C LEU A 81 -7.36 -1.19 -7.19
N ALA A 82 -7.04 -2.48 -7.06
CA ALA A 82 -6.19 -2.97 -5.98
C ALA A 82 -4.78 -2.35 -6.03
N GLY A 83 -4.21 -2.24 -7.23
CA GLY A 83 -2.93 -1.58 -7.47
C GLY A 83 -2.96 -0.10 -7.11
N ALA A 84 -3.99 0.64 -7.53
CA ALA A 84 -4.12 2.07 -7.24
C ALA A 84 -4.25 2.34 -5.73
N LEU A 85 -5.02 1.52 -5.00
CA LEU A 85 -5.10 1.61 -3.54
C LEU A 85 -3.74 1.40 -2.88
N LEU A 86 -3.02 0.34 -3.27
CA LEU A 86 -1.69 0.05 -2.74
C LEU A 86 -0.68 1.14 -3.11
N THR A 87 -0.69 1.65 -4.34
CA THR A 87 0.16 2.76 -4.79
C THR A 87 -0.13 4.04 -4.02
N GLY A 88 -1.39 4.40 -3.80
CA GLY A 88 -1.76 5.59 -3.02
C GLY A 88 -1.28 5.47 -1.56
N PHE A 89 -1.53 4.31 -0.93
CA PHE A 89 -1.09 4.04 0.44
C PHE A 89 0.43 4.10 0.58
N SER A 90 1.15 3.31 -0.23
CA SER A 90 2.61 3.25 -0.24
C SER A 90 3.26 4.58 -0.66
N GLY A 91 2.63 5.36 -1.54
CA GLY A 91 3.06 6.72 -1.87
C GLY A 91 3.01 7.67 -0.68
N GLY A 92 2.00 7.55 0.19
CA GLY A 92 1.95 8.25 1.48
C GLY A 92 3.11 7.87 2.40
N LEU A 93 3.47 6.59 2.46
CA LEU A 93 4.62 6.08 3.22
C LEU A 93 5.96 6.55 2.65
N MET A 94 6.11 6.58 1.32
CA MET A 94 7.31 7.13 0.68
C MET A 94 7.42 8.64 0.92
N GLY A 95 6.31 9.37 0.88
CA GLY A 95 6.30 10.77 1.27
C GLY A 95 6.70 10.96 2.73
N LEU A 96 6.29 10.05 3.64
CA LEU A 96 6.71 10.05 5.04
C LEU A 96 8.23 9.84 5.13
N TYR A 97 8.77 8.79 4.50
CA TYR A 97 10.19 8.48 4.45
C TYR A 97 11.05 9.66 3.95
N LEU A 98 10.61 10.29 2.85
CA LEU A 98 11.38 11.36 2.21
C LEU A 98 11.38 12.66 3.02
N LYS A 99 10.30 12.93 3.77
CA LYS A 99 10.10 14.23 4.43
C LYS A 99 10.38 14.22 5.94
N THR A 100 10.32 13.07 6.60
CA THR A 100 10.64 12.97 8.03
C THR A 100 12.15 13.14 8.26
N PRO A 101 12.60 14.15 9.03
CA PRO A 101 14.01 14.31 9.37
C PRO A 101 14.56 13.08 10.11
N GLY A 102 15.81 12.70 9.83
CA GLY A 102 16.50 11.59 10.50
C GLY A 102 16.26 10.20 9.89
N LEU A 103 15.32 10.05 8.95
CA LEU A 103 15.11 8.77 8.25
C LEU A 103 16.05 8.55 7.06
N ARG A 104 16.73 9.59 6.60
CA ARG A 104 17.68 9.53 5.48
C ARG A 104 19.04 10.04 5.91
N GLU A 105 20.08 9.46 5.34
CA GLU A 105 21.44 9.97 5.49
C GLU A 105 21.53 11.42 4.97
N PRO A 106 22.32 12.29 5.62
CA PRO A 106 22.45 13.68 5.18
C PRO A 106 22.89 13.79 3.71
N GLY A 107 22.13 14.53 2.89
CA GLY A 107 22.42 14.71 1.46
C GLY A 107 22.14 13.51 0.56
N SER A 108 21.52 12.44 1.08
CA SER A 108 21.29 11.19 0.35
C SER A 108 19.82 10.74 0.39
N LEU A 109 19.47 9.82 -0.51
CA LEU A 109 18.20 9.07 -0.48
C LEU A 109 18.32 7.76 0.30
N ALA A 110 19.53 7.38 0.72
CA ALA A 110 19.78 6.17 1.50
C ALA A 110 19.15 6.28 2.90
N PRO A 111 18.58 5.18 3.41
CA PRO A 111 17.95 5.17 4.72
C PRO A 111 19.00 5.15 5.83
N THR A 112 18.70 5.82 6.95
CA THR A 112 19.37 5.53 8.22
C THR A 112 18.88 4.20 8.80
N PRO A 113 19.51 3.66 9.86
CA PRO A 113 18.98 2.48 10.56
C PRO A 113 17.51 2.66 11.00
N ASP A 114 17.14 3.84 11.48
CA ASP A 114 15.76 4.16 11.87
C ASP A 114 14.83 4.30 10.67
N GLY A 115 15.34 4.80 9.53
CA GLY A 115 14.60 4.94 8.28
C GLY A 115 14.32 3.64 7.55
N LEU A 116 15.11 2.58 7.80
CA LEU A 116 15.01 1.31 7.08
C LEU A 116 13.63 0.67 7.19
N GLY A 117 12.98 0.83 8.35
CA GLY A 117 11.65 0.29 8.63
C GLY A 117 10.56 0.82 7.68
N ILE A 118 10.68 2.08 7.23
CA ILE A 118 9.73 2.71 6.30
C ILE A 118 10.26 2.63 4.86
N ALA A 119 11.57 2.78 4.67
CA ALA A 119 12.19 2.74 3.35
C ALA A 119 11.91 1.44 2.58
N LYS A 120 11.85 0.30 3.29
CA LYS A 120 11.54 -1.01 2.67
C LYS A 120 10.15 -1.06 2.01
N ASP A 121 9.23 -0.17 2.40
CA ASP A 121 7.88 -0.12 1.81
C ASP A 121 7.89 0.39 0.37
N VAL A 122 9.06 0.79 -0.17
CA VAL A 122 9.27 1.00 -1.61
C VAL A 122 8.86 -0.21 -2.45
N TRP A 123 8.97 -1.43 -1.90
CA TRP A 123 8.49 -2.64 -2.58
C TRP A 123 6.98 -2.63 -2.76
N LEU A 124 6.22 -2.11 -1.78
CA LEU A 124 4.77 -1.98 -1.88
C LEU A 124 4.37 -1.01 -3.00
N LEU A 125 5.12 0.09 -3.14
CA LEU A 125 4.92 1.04 -4.23
C LEU A 125 5.20 0.40 -5.58
N GLY A 126 6.28 -0.38 -5.69
CA GLY A 126 6.62 -1.16 -6.88
C GLY A 126 5.52 -2.14 -7.27
N VAL A 127 5.04 -2.95 -6.31
CA VAL A 127 3.94 -3.91 -6.53
C VAL A 127 2.65 -3.21 -6.95
N GLY A 128 2.24 -2.15 -6.25
CA GLY A 128 1.02 -1.42 -6.58
C GLY A 128 1.07 -0.81 -7.98
N THR A 129 2.20 -0.18 -8.32
CA THR A 129 2.37 0.46 -9.63
C THR A 129 2.44 -0.58 -10.74
N SER A 130 3.11 -1.71 -10.51
CA SER A 130 3.11 -2.85 -11.43
C SER A 130 1.70 -3.34 -11.71
N LEU A 131 0.86 -3.54 -10.69
CA LEU A 131 -0.53 -3.97 -10.85
C LEU A 131 -1.37 -2.98 -11.69
N VAL A 132 -1.15 -1.68 -11.53
CA VAL A 132 -1.79 -0.63 -12.33
C VAL A 132 -1.32 -0.69 -13.78
N LEU A 133 0.00 -0.68 -14.01
CA LEU A 133 0.60 -0.70 -15.34
C LEU A 133 0.21 -1.96 -16.10
N ASP A 134 0.29 -3.13 -15.47
CA ASP A 134 -0.17 -4.40 -16.05
C ASP A 134 -1.65 -4.40 -16.39
N GLY A 135 -2.47 -3.70 -15.60
CA GLY A 135 -3.90 -3.58 -15.85
C GLY A 135 -4.20 -2.70 -17.06
N ILE A 136 -3.43 -1.62 -17.25
CA ILE A 136 -3.60 -0.64 -18.34
C ILE A 136 -2.94 -1.12 -19.64
N LEU A 137 -1.71 -1.63 -19.55
CA LEU A 137 -0.85 -2.03 -20.69
C LEU A 137 -1.15 -3.43 -21.20
N SER A 138 -1.86 -4.27 -20.43
CA SER A 138 -2.42 -5.54 -20.91
C SER A 138 -3.94 -5.50 -21.12
N PRO A 139 -4.47 -4.65 -22.03
CA PRO A 139 -5.90 -4.67 -22.39
C PRO A 139 -6.27 -5.81 -23.35
N ALA A 140 -5.37 -6.77 -23.58
CA ALA A 140 -5.31 -7.58 -24.81
C ALA A 140 -6.32 -8.74 -24.97
N GLU A 141 -7.14 -9.11 -23.97
CA GLU A 141 -8.07 -10.25 -24.15
C GLU A 141 -9.52 -9.89 -24.53
N ALA A 142 -9.88 -8.61 -24.55
CA ALA A 142 -11.20 -8.19 -25.05
C ALA A 142 -11.28 -8.10 -26.59
N ARG A 143 -10.13 -7.98 -27.27
CA ARG A 143 -10.04 -7.87 -28.74
C ARG A 143 -9.79 -9.20 -29.46
N GLY A 144 -8.95 -10.09 -28.94
CA GLY A 144 -8.66 -11.38 -29.58
C GLY A 144 -9.87 -12.33 -29.70
N ARG A 145 -10.89 -12.16 -28.84
CA ARG A 145 -12.12 -12.97 -28.91
C ARG A 145 -13.09 -12.51 -30.00
N LYS A 146 -13.03 -11.24 -30.43
CA LYS A 146 -13.87 -10.73 -31.53
C LYS A 146 -13.35 -11.16 -32.91
N GLU A 147 -12.06 -11.47 -33.03
CA GLU A 147 -11.46 -11.93 -34.28
C GLU A 147 -11.56 -13.44 -34.49
N LEU A 148 -11.70 -14.23 -33.42
CA LEU A 148 -11.92 -15.69 -33.51
C LEU A 148 -13.40 -16.09 -33.72
N THR A 149 -14.30 -15.11 -33.74
CA THR A 149 -15.74 -15.31 -34.01
C THR A 149 -16.19 -14.64 -35.31
N ARG A 150 -15.26 -14.36 -36.23
CA ARG A 150 -15.52 -13.97 -37.61
C ARG A 150 -14.92 -14.99 -38.56
#